data_AF-K1ZZR3-F1
#
_entry.id   AF-K1ZZR3-F1
#
_cell.length_a   1.000
_cell.length_b   1.000
_cell.length_c   1.000
_cell.angle_alpha   90.00
_cell.angle_beta   90.00
_cell.angle_gamma   90.00
#
_symmetry.space_group_name_H-M   'P 1'
#
loop_
_entity.id
_entity.type
_entity.pdbx_description
1 polymer ?
#
loop_
_entity_poly.entity_id
_entity_poly.type
_entity_poly.pdbx_seq_one_letter_code
_entity_poly.pdbx_strand_id
1 'polypeptide(L)' 'MKELILNSIQLILAIVLIVAVLLQQKGTGLSGVFGGTGNVYSTKRGLDKILHYITIGTVVIFFVVSLLRLVI' A
#
# COMPACT_ATOMS: atom_id res chain seq x y z
N MET A 1 23.14 15.76 8.80
CA MET A 1 22.12 16.39 7.92
C MET A 1 21.46 15.38 6.98
N LYS A 2 22.22 14.50 6.31
CA LYS A 2 21.66 13.46 5.40
C LYS A 2 20.65 12.52 6.09
N GLU A 3 20.94 12.09 7.31
CA GLU A 3 20.02 11.29 8.15
C GLU A 3 18.63 11.90 8.32
N LEU A 4 18.56 13.20 8.61
CA LEU A 4 17.28 13.88 8.83
C LEU A 4 16.42 13.91 7.55
N ILE A 5 17.07 14.03 6.39
CA ILE A 5 16.40 14.05 5.09
C ILE A 5 15.85 12.66 4.77
N LEU A 6 16.67 11.61 4.91
CA LEU A 6 16.24 10.23 4.66
C LEU A 6 15.11 9.80 5.59
N ASN A 7 15.20 10.16 6.88
CA ASN A 7 14.17 9.83 7.87
C ASN A 7 12.84 10.55 7.57
N SER A 8 12.91 11.81 7.13
CA SER A 8 11.72 12.58 6.75
C SER A 8 11.05 12.00 5.50
N ILE A 9 11.83 11.62 4.48
CA ILE A 9 11.33 10.99 3.25
C ILE A 9 10.67 9.65 3.57
N GLN A 10 11.31 8.83 4.40
CA GLN A 10 10.77 7.52 4.77
C GLN A 10 9.47 7.63 5.58
N LEU A 11 9.37 8.61 6.47
CA LEU A 11 8.14 8.88 7.21
C LEU A 11 6.98 9.26 6.27
N ILE A 12 7.24 10.15 5.31
CA ILE A 12 6.21 10.58 4.34
C ILE A 12 5.77 9.39 3.47
N LEU A 13 6.71 8.59 2.98
CA LEU A 13 6.40 7.40 2.18
C LEU A 13 5.59 6.36 2.97
N ALA A 14 5.89 6.17 4.26
CA ALA A 14 5.12 5.28 5.13
C ALA A 14 3.66 5.74 5.27
N ILE A 15 3.44 7.04 5.50
CA ILE A 15 2.08 7.61 5.62
C ILE A 15 1.32 7.43 4.31
N VAL A 16 1.94 7.75 3.17
CA VAL A 16 1.31 7.58 1.84
C VAL A 16 0.95 6.12 1.59
N LEU A 17 1.81 5.17 1.97
CA LEU A 17 1.53 3.74 1.86
C LEU A 17 0.35 3.30 2.72
N ILE A 18 0.30 3.74 3.97
CA ILE A 18 -0.80 3.42 4.88
C ILE A 18 -2.12 3.90 4.26
N VAL A 19 -2.18 5.15 3.82
CA VAL A 19 -3.38 5.72 3.20
C VAL A 19 -3.74 4.96 1.92
N ALA A 20 -2.77 4.66 1.06
CA ALA A 20 -3.01 3.93 -0.18
C ALA A 20 -3.58 2.53 0.08
N VAL A 21 -3.06 1.81 1.08
CA VAL A 21 -3.54 0.46 1.46
C VAL A 21 -4.94 0.53 2.06
N LEU A 22 -5.24 1.51 2.92
CA LEU A 22 -6.57 1.69 3.48
C LEU A 22 -7.61 1.99 2.39
N LEU A 23 -7.27 2.83 1.40
CA LEU A 23 -8.12 3.12 0.25
C LEU A 23 -8.36 1.89 -0.65
N GLN A 24 -7.50 0.88 -0.60
CA GLN A 24 -7.65 -0.38 -1.34
C GLN A 24 -8.50 -1.42 -0.62
N GLN A 25 -8.92 -1.20 0.64
CA GLN A 25 -9.74 -2.16 1.37
C GLN A 25 -11.10 -2.31 0.68
N LYS A 26 -11.30 -3.46 0.02
CA LYS A 26 -12.61 -3.86 -0.49
C LYS A 26 -13.36 -4.51 0.67
N GLY A 27 -14.53 -3.97 1.01
CA GLY A 27 -15.31 -4.31 2.22
C GLY A 27 -15.76 -5.77 2.34
N THR A 28 -14.83 -6.69 2.59
CA THR A 28 -15.10 -8.05 3.00
C THR A 28 -15.27 -8.04 4.51
N GLY A 29 -16.51 -8.15 4.98
CA GLY A 29 -16.80 -8.32 6.41
C GLY A 29 -16.31 -9.68 6.93
N LEU A 30 -16.58 -9.96 8.21
CA LEU A 30 -16.20 -11.20 8.89
C LEU A 30 -16.70 -12.47 8.17
N SER A 31 -17.79 -12.36 7.38
CA SER A 31 -18.30 -13.44 6.52
C SER A 31 -17.29 -13.94 5.48
N GLY A 32 -16.35 -13.11 5.01
CA GLY A 32 -15.28 -13.52 4.09
C GLY A 32 -14.27 -14.48 4.72
N VAL A 33 -14.10 -14.44 6.05
CA VAL A 33 -13.18 -15.31 6.80
C VAL A 33 -13.78 -16.71 6.99
N PHE A 34 -15.11 -16.82 7.00
CA PHE A 34 -15.85 -18.07 7.20
C PHE A 34 -16.38 -18.71 5.90
N GLY A 35 -15.80 -18.36 4.74
CA GLY A 35 -16.20 -18.94 3.45
C GLY A 35 -17.52 -18.39 2.91
N GLY A 36 -17.86 -17.14 3.27
CA GLY A 36 -19.11 -16.45 2.95
C GLY A 36 -19.63 -16.74 1.55
N THR A 37 -20.94 -17.00 1.48
CA THR A 37 -21.67 -17.32 0.25
C THR A 37 -21.24 -16.39 -0.88
N GLY A 38 -20.68 -16.99 -1.94
CA GLY A 38 -19.98 -16.31 -3.02
C GLY A 38 -20.82 -15.24 -3.69
N ASN A 39 -20.75 -14.01 -3.18
CA ASN A 39 -21.04 -12.84 -3.99
C ASN A 39 -19.97 -12.80 -5.07
N VAL A 40 -20.35 -13.13 -6.30
CA VAL A 40 -19.56 -12.87 -7.49
C VAL A 40 -19.42 -11.35 -7.60
N TYR A 41 -18.41 -10.80 -6.94
CA TYR A 41 -18.05 -9.41 -7.08
C TYR A 41 -17.40 -9.23 -8.44
N SER A 42 -18.22 -8.93 -9.46
CA SER A 42 -17.72 -8.41 -10.74
C SER A 42 -17.19 -7.00 -10.50
N THR A 43 -15.94 -6.91 -10.03
CA THR A 43 -15.27 -5.62 -9.81
C THR A 43 -14.96 -5.03 -11.18
N LYS A 44 -15.50 -3.84 -11.48
CA LYS A 44 -15.08 -3.09 -12.67
C LYS A 44 -13.64 -2.63 -12.43
N ARG A 45 -12.68 -3.31 -13.06
CA ARG A 45 -11.22 -3.25 -12.84
C ARG A 45 -10.53 -1.92 -13.20
N GLY A 46 -11.24 -0.78 -13.23
CA GLY A 46 -10.67 0.50 -13.68
C GLY A 46 -9.73 1.13 -12.63
N LEU A 47 -10.32 1.88 -11.72
CA LEU A 47 -9.58 2.65 -10.71
C LEU A 47 -8.80 1.78 -9.72
N ASP A 48 -9.40 0.68 -9.26
CA ASP A 48 -8.74 -0.19 -8.29
C ASP A 48 -7.46 -0.83 -8.83
N LYS A 49 -7.41 -1.11 -10.14
CA LYS A 49 -6.22 -1.69 -10.77
C LYS A 49 -5.09 -0.67 -10.86
N ILE A 50 -5.43 0.58 -11.16
CA ILE A 50 -4.46 1.69 -11.21
C ILE A 50 -3.91 1.96 -9.81
N LEU A 51 -4.77 2.08 -8.80
CA LEU A 51 -4.36 2.25 -7.40
C LEU A 51 -3.47 1.11 -6.92
N HIS A 52 -3.77 -0.13 -7.32
CA HIS A 52 -2.95 -1.28 -6.97
C HIS A 52 -1.55 -1.21 -7.57
N TYR A 53 -1.42 -0.89 -8.86
CA TYR A 53 -0.10 -0.72 -9.49
C TYR A 53 0.70 0.45 -8.92
N ILE A 54 0.05 1.57 -8.63
CA ILE A 54 0.68 2.72 -7.96
C ILE A 54 1.22 2.28 -6.59
N THR A 55 0.43 1.52 -5.84
CA THR A 55 0.83 1.07 -4.50
C THR A 55 2.01 0.12 -4.57
N ILE A 56 2.05 -0.81 -5.53
CA ILE A 56 3.22 -1.66 -5.74
C ILE A 56 4.47 -0.80 -6.01
N GLY A 57 4.36 0.21 -6.87
CA GLY A 57 5.45 1.16 -7.14
C GLY A 57 5.92 1.87 -5.87
N THR A 58 4.99 2.41 -5.09
CA THR A 58 5.29 3.10 -3.82
C THR A 58 5.93 2.15 -2.79
N VAL A 59 5.46 0.90 -2.69
CA VAL A 59 6.05 -0.13 -1.79
C VAL A 59 7.51 -0.39 -2.17
N VAL A 60 7.79 -0.57 -3.46
CA VAL A 60 9.16 -0.83 -3.94
C VAL A 60 10.08 0.34 -3.63
N ILE A 61 9.63 1.57 -3.88
CA ILE A 61 10.42 2.78 -3.57
C ILE A 61 10.66 2.90 -2.07
N PHE A 62 9.64 2.71 -1.23
CA PHE A 62 9.77 2.73 0.22
C PHE A 62 10.79 1.70 0.71
N PHE A 63 10.74 0.48 0.17
CA PHE A 63 11.65 -0.59 0.54
C PHE A 63 13.10 -0.27 0.18
N VAL A 64 13.35 0.23 -1.04
CA VAL A 64 14.68 0.65 -1.48
C VAL A 64 15.22 1.78 -0.62
N VAL A 65 14.41 2.80 -0.32
CA VAL A 65 14.80 3.91 0.58
C VAL A 65 15.11 3.38 1.99
N SER A 66 14.33 2.42 2.48
CA SER A 66 14.58 1.79 3.79
C SER A 66 15.89 1.03 3.83
N LEU A 67 16.28 0.34 2.75
CA LEU A 67 17.56 -0.34 2.66
C LEU A 67 18.73 0.65 2.54
N LEU A 68 18.57 1.73 1.78
CA LEU A 68 19.60 2.77 1.65
C LEU A 68 19.88 3.43 3.00
N ARG A 69 18.85 3.70 3.81
CA ARG A 69 19.00 4.21 5.18
C ARG A 69 19.71 3.23 6.11
N LEU A 70 19.64 1.93 5.87
CA LEU A 70 20.34 0.95 6.69
C LEU A 70 21.86 0.95 6.43
N VAL A 71 22.24 1.23 5.18
CA VAL A 71 23.63 1.11 4.69
C VAL A 71 24.40 2.44 4.82
N ILE A 72 23.72 3.57 4.67
CA ILE A 72 24.27 4.94 4.81
C ILE A 72 24.19 5.36 6.28
#